data_AF-A0A916K5B7-F1
#
_entry.id   AF-A0A916K5B7-F1
#
_cell.length_a   1.000
_cell.length_b   1.000
_cell.length_c   1.000
_cell.angle_alpha   90.00
_cell.angle_beta   90.00
_cell.angle_gamma   90.00
#
_symmetry.space_group_name_H-M   'P 1'
#
loop_
_entity.id
_entity.type
_entity.pdbx_description
1 polymer ?
#
loop_
_entity_poly.entity_id
_entity_poly.type
_entity_poly.pdbx_seq_one_letter_code
_entity_poly.pdbx_strand_id
1 'polypeptide(L)'
;MRIGLSGVSMSDGYNVIQYNLFEHCDANPEIISVKNGRNEVRYNTFLNCEGHLTSRHGHHNSFYGNLFIGDGKRKGMGGFRIYGNDHRIYENVLENLTDWAVNVDSGGYDGGPEGDVYTKEVLTAHWRNYRSEVSRNVISGGLGIVIGGVKTYEPVDSKVTDNVYVGRNESFITEKAGTNTVIDGNRSIGSDEPLPPSILERRKPLTRAETGPDAP
;
A
#
# COMPACT_ATOMS: atom_id res chain seq x y z
N MET A 1 -12.52 7.82 1.28
CA MET A 1 -11.91 9.17 1.48
C MET A 1 -11.11 9.56 0.24
N ARG A 2 -10.99 10.84 -0.09
CA ARG A 2 -10.12 11.31 -1.20
C ARG A 2 -9.30 12.52 -0.75
N ILE A 3 -8.00 12.54 -1.09
CA ILE A 3 -7.10 13.68 -0.82
C ILE A 3 -6.50 14.13 -2.13
N GLY A 4 -6.77 15.38 -2.52
CA GLY A 4 -6.37 15.92 -3.82
C GLY A 4 -7.29 15.48 -4.97
N LEU A 5 -6.88 15.87 -6.18
CA LEU A 5 -7.55 15.60 -7.45
C LEU A 5 -6.48 15.44 -8.53
N SER A 6 -6.82 14.79 -9.65
CA SER A 6 -5.88 14.63 -10.77
C SER A 6 -5.29 15.97 -11.24
N GLY A 7 -6.10 17.01 -11.36
CA GLY A 7 -5.66 18.35 -11.79
C GLY A 7 -4.65 19.04 -10.86
N VAL A 8 -4.49 18.56 -9.62
CA VAL A 8 -3.50 19.05 -8.65
C VAL A 8 -2.54 17.95 -8.20
N SER A 9 -2.46 16.85 -8.95
CA SER A 9 -1.74 15.65 -8.50
C SER A 9 -0.22 15.80 -8.41
N MET A 10 0.34 16.75 -9.17
CA MET A 10 1.77 17.08 -9.13
C MET A 10 2.12 18.08 -8.03
N SER A 11 1.14 18.48 -7.21
CA SER A 11 1.39 19.29 -6.01
C SER A 11 1.69 18.41 -4.80
N ASP A 12 2.50 18.93 -3.88
CA ASP A 12 2.69 18.32 -2.57
C ASP A 12 1.55 18.74 -1.63
N GLY A 13 0.88 17.74 -1.06
CA GLY A 13 -0.23 17.94 -0.14
C GLY A 13 0.18 18.09 1.31
N TYR A 14 1.25 17.41 1.74
CA TYR A 14 1.71 17.35 3.14
C TYR A 14 0.59 17.02 4.14
N ASN A 15 -0.43 16.26 3.71
CA ASN A 15 -1.53 15.87 4.59
C ASN A 15 -1.11 14.70 5.47
N VAL A 16 -1.60 14.68 6.70
CA VAL A 16 -1.42 13.56 7.63
C VAL A 16 -2.77 12.93 7.93
N ILE A 17 -2.92 11.65 7.61
CA ILE A 17 -4.07 10.82 8.02
C ILE A 17 -3.57 9.84 9.07
N GLN A 18 -4.00 10.02 10.31
CA GLN A 18 -3.55 9.17 11.40
C GLN A 18 -4.64 8.84 12.40
N TYR A 19 -4.49 7.68 13.03
CA TYR A 19 -5.33 7.21 14.13
C TYR A 19 -6.83 7.21 13.80
N ASN A 20 -7.18 6.74 12.60
CA ASN A 20 -8.56 6.56 12.17
C ASN A 20 -8.92 5.07 12.15
N LEU A 21 -10.16 4.77 12.51
CA LEU A 21 -10.79 3.49 12.27
C LEU A 21 -11.68 3.59 11.03
N PHE A 22 -11.30 2.88 9.97
CA PHE A 22 -12.14 2.61 8.80
C PHE A 22 -12.75 1.23 8.99
N GLU A 23 -14.07 1.15 9.06
CA GLU A 23 -14.80 -0.09 9.35
C GLU A 23 -15.84 -0.32 8.25
N HIS A 24 -15.86 -1.50 7.64
CA HIS A 24 -16.85 -1.89 6.61
C HIS A 24 -17.01 -0.87 5.46
N CYS A 25 -15.88 -0.35 4.99
CA CYS A 25 -15.81 0.62 3.90
C CYS A 25 -15.84 -0.10 2.54
N ASP A 26 -17.03 -0.49 2.08
CA ASP A 26 -17.19 -1.45 0.97
C ASP A 26 -17.78 -0.84 -0.31
N ALA A 27 -17.86 0.50 -0.38
CA ALA A 27 -18.57 1.19 -1.47
C ALA A 27 -17.74 1.40 -2.74
N ASN A 28 -16.41 1.29 -2.67
CA ASN A 28 -15.51 1.60 -3.78
C ASN A 28 -14.20 0.82 -3.64
N PRO A 29 -13.55 0.39 -4.74
CA PRO A 29 -12.23 -0.24 -4.69
C PRO A 29 -11.13 0.63 -4.05
N GLU A 30 -11.33 1.95 -3.91
CA GLU A 30 -10.41 2.86 -3.22
C GLU A 30 -11.00 3.32 -1.86
N ILE A 31 -10.61 2.67 -0.76
CA ILE A 31 -11.01 3.05 0.61
C ILE A 31 -10.51 4.48 0.90
N ILE A 32 -9.23 4.72 0.60
CA ILE A 32 -8.63 6.06 0.52
C ILE A 32 -8.00 6.20 -0.86
N SER A 33 -8.33 7.30 -1.54
CA SER A 33 -7.75 7.67 -2.82
C SER A 33 -6.84 8.89 -2.62
N VAL A 34 -5.52 8.65 -2.54
CA VAL A 34 -4.50 9.71 -2.45
C VAL A 34 -4.15 10.17 -3.86
N LYS A 35 -4.29 11.47 -4.12
CA LYS A 35 -4.21 12.06 -5.47
C LYS A 35 -3.31 13.29 -5.52
N ASN A 36 -2.32 13.36 -4.65
CA ASN A 36 -1.26 14.37 -4.58
C ASN A 36 -0.04 13.80 -3.82
N GLY A 37 1.05 14.57 -3.73
CA GLY A 37 2.33 14.09 -3.21
C GLY A 37 2.61 14.37 -1.73
N ARG A 38 3.65 13.73 -1.21
CA ARG A 38 4.24 13.94 0.14
C ARG A 38 3.25 13.89 1.31
N ASN A 39 2.23 13.05 1.22
CA ASN A 39 1.34 12.78 2.33
C ASN A 39 1.85 11.66 3.22
N GLU A 40 1.40 11.66 4.47
CA GLU A 40 1.59 10.56 5.41
C GLU A 40 0.24 9.94 5.76
N VAL A 41 0.12 8.62 5.57
CA VAL A 41 -1.04 7.85 6.03
C VAL A 41 -0.53 6.78 6.97
N ARG A 42 -0.78 6.96 8.27
CA ARG A 42 -0.09 6.21 9.32
C ARG A 42 -0.97 5.81 10.48
N TYR A 43 -0.68 4.68 11.12
CA TYR A 43 -1.35 4.26 12.36
C TYR A 43 -2.88 4.22 12.26
N ASN A 44 -3.43 3.95 11.08
CA ASN A 44 -4.87 3.76 10.88
C ASN A 44 -5.21 2.28 10.95
N THR A 45 -6.43 1.97 11.38
CA THR A 45 -7.00 0.62 11.33
C THR A 45 -8.05 0.53 10.22
N PHE A 46 -7.90 -0.43 9.32
CA PHE A 46 -8.85 -0.79 8.28
C PHE A 46 -9.45 -2.16 8.63
N LEU A 47 -10.63 -2.15 9.24
CA LEU A 47 -11.32 -3.34 9.72
C LEU A 47 -12.39 -3.75 8.72
N ASN A 48 -12.20 -4.92 8.11
CA ASN A 48 -13.17 -5.57 7.24
C ASN A 48 -13.63 -4.66 6.08
N CYS A 49 -12.70 -3.92 5.47
CA CYS A 49 -12.98 -3.06 4.32
C CYS A 49 -12.75 -3.80 2.99
N GLU A 50 -13.70 -3.71 2.07
CA GLU A 50 -13.55 -4.13 0.68
C GLU A 50 -12.94 -2.99 -0.15
N GLY A 51 -11.72 -3.19 -0.66
CA GLY A 51 -10.96 -2.21 -1.43
C GLY A 51 -9.51 -2.07 -0.95
N HIS A 52 -8.86 -0.99 -1.37
CA HIS A 52 -7.46 -0.70 -1.10
C HIS A 52 -7.26 0.75 -0.63
N LEU A 53 -6.21 0.98 0.15
CA LEU A 53 -5.59 2.29 0.26
C LEU A 53 -4.77 2.54 -1.01
N THR A 54 -5.24 3.45 -1.85
CA THR A 54 -4.68 3.67 -3.18
C THR A 54 -3.88 4.98 -3.26
N SER A 55 -2.58 4.88 -3.53
CA SER A 55 -1.80 6.00 -4.07
C SER A 55 -2.15 6.11 -5.55
N ARG A 56 -3.21 6.87 -5.85
CA ARG A 56 -3.82 6.91 -7.19
C ARG A 56 -3.10 7.91 -8.10
N HIS A 57 -2.67 9.04 -7.56
CA HIS A 57 -1.82 10.02 -8.23
C HIS A 57 -0.87 10.69 -7.22
N GLY A 58 0.12 11.42 -7.73
CA GLY A 58 1.14 12.08 -6.91
C GLY A 58 2.31 11.17 -6.57
N HIS A 59 3.31 11.71 -5.88
CA HIS A 59 4.61 11.09 -5.66
C HIS A 59 5.05 11.26 -4.19
N HIS A 60 6.04 10.50 -3.72
CA HIS A 60 6.65 10.67 -2.39
C HIS A 60 5.71 10.48 -1.17
N ASN A 61 4.57 9.79 -1.34
CA ASN A 61 3.71 9.45 -0.21
C ASN A 61 4.32 8.34 0.68
N SER A 62 4.12 8.47 2.00
CA SER A 62 4.53 7.46 2.99
C SER A 62 3.32 6.83 3.67
N PHE A 63 3.30 5.50 3.68
CA PHE A 63 2.21 4.67 4.20
C PHE A 63 2.78 3.69 5.24
N TYR A 64 2.59 3.97 6.53
CA TYR A 64 3.29 3.20 7.56
C TYR A 64 2.55 2.94 8.85
N GLY A 65 2.85 1.82 9.49
CA GLY A 65 2.24 1.44 10.76
C GLY A 65 0.72 1.27 10.69
N ASN A 66 0.12 1.16 9.51
CA ASN A 66 -1.30 0.90 9.36
C ASN A 66 -1.59 -0.59 9.59
N LEU A 67 -2.79 -0.87 10.08
CA LEU A 67 -3.29 -2.20 10.37
C LEU A 67 -4.52 -2.48 9.50
N PHE A 68 -4.40 -3.46 8.59
CA PHE A 68 -5.52 -3.97 7.80
C PHE A 68 -5.91 -5.34 8.35
N ILE A 69 -7.18 -5.51 8.69
CA ILE A 69 -7.71 -6.77 9.22
C ILE A 69 -8.90 -7.18 8.37
N GLY A 70 -8.73 -8.27 7.62
CA GLY A 70 -9.81 -8.94 6.91
C GLY A 70 -10.36 -10.15 7.67
N ASP A 71 -11.46 -10.70 7.16
CA ASP A 71 -12.09 -11.92 7.68
C ASP A 71 -11.58 -13.21 7.01
N GLY A 72 -10.69 -13.10 6.02
CA GLY A 72 -10.15 -14.20 5.22
C GLY A 72 -11.17 -14.91 4.34
N LYS A 73 -12.40 -14.38 4.21
CA LYS A 73 -13.55 -15.05 3.58
C LYS A 73 -14.20 -14.19 2.50
N ARG A 74 -14.59 -12.95 2.79
CA ARG A 74 -15.19 -12.07 1.77
C ARG A 74 -14.10 -11.63 0.81
N LYS A 75 -14.43 -11.56 -0.47
CA LYS A 75 -13.49 -11.18 -1.53
C LYS A 75 -13.22 -9.67 -1.51
N GLY A 76 -12.11 -9.26 -2.13
CA GLY A 76 -11.81 -7.86 -2.39
C GLY A 76 -11.26 -7.08 -1.20
N MET A 77 -10.90 -7.74 -0.09
CA MET A 77 -10.19 -7.08 1.00
C MET A 77 -8.71 -7.02 0.68
N GLY A 78 -8.25 -5.83 0.29
CA GLY A 78 -6.87 -5.55 -0.06
C GLY A 78 -6.19 -4.60 0.92
N GLY A 79 -4.89 -4.45 0.75
CA GLY A 79 -4.08 -3.48 1.48
C GLY A 79 -3.82 -2.25 0.62
N PHE A 80 -2.67 -2.22 -0.04
CA PHE A 80 -2.19 -1.07 -0.79
C PHE A 80 -2.21 -1.29 -2.30
N ARG A 81 -2.54 -0.24 -3.05
CA ARG A 81 -2.34 -0.17 -4.51
C ARG A 81 -1.66 1.14 -4.87
N ILE A 82 -0.53 1.10 -5.57
CA ILE A 82 0.26 2.31 -5.81
C ILE A 82 0.58 2.55 -7.29
N TYR A 83 0.57 3.83 -7.65
CA TYR A 83 1.03 4.43 -8.91
C TYR A 83 1.91 5.63 -8.62
N GLY A 84 2.83 5.96 -9.52
CA GLY A 84 3.72 7.11 -9.35
C GLY A 84 4.99 6.77 -8.55
N ASN A 85 5.76 7.79 -8.21
CA ASN A 85 7.16 7.64 -7.85
C ASN A 85 7.40 7.74 -6.35
N ASP A 86 8.47 7.08 -5.89
CA ASP A 86 9.13 7.28 -4.59
C ASP A 86 8.22 7.06 -3.37
N HIS A 87 7.25 6.15 -3.48
CA HIS A 87 6.39 5.80 -2.35
C HIS A 87 7.12 4.91 -1.35
N ARG A 88 6.75 5.03 -0.07
CA ARG A 88 7.25 4.14 0.98
C ARG A 88 6.09 3.47 1.69
N ILE A 89 6.07 2.15 1.69
CA ILE A 89 5.04 1.31 2.30
C ILE A 89 5.74 0.43 3.31
N TYR A 90 5.75 0.83 4.58
CA TYR A 90 6.57 0.15 5.57
C TYR A 90 5.93 -0.04 6.92
N GLU A 91 6.37 -1.09 7.61
CA GLU A 91 5.95 -1.38 8.98
C GLU A 91 4.42 -1.57 9.17
N ASN A 92 3.69 -1.82 8.08
CA ASN A 92 2.26 -2.12 8.14
C ASN A 92 2.02 -3.58 8.50
N VAL A 93 0.83 -3.85 9.01
CA VAL A 93 0.33 -5.19 9.30
C VAL A 93 -0.92 -5.44 8.45
N LEU A 94 -0.91 -6.50 7.66
CA LEU A 94 -1.89 -6.79 6.61
C LEU A 94 -2.41 -8.21 6.81
N GLU A 95 -3.53 -8.36 7.49
CA GLU A 95 -3.98 -9.65 8.01
C GLU A 95 -5.24 -10.18 7.35
N ASN A 96 -5.20 -11.47 7.03
CA ASN A 96 -6.33 -12.25 6.53
C ASN A 96 -7.04 -11.54 5.36
N LEU A 97 -6.23 -10.92 4.50
CA LEU A 97 -6.70 -10.27 3.29
C LEU A 97 -7.09 -11.33 2.25
N THR A 98 -7.90 -10.92 1.28
CA THR A 98 -8.40 -11.81 0.22
C THR A 98 -8.11 -11.29 -1.18
N ASP A 99 -7.40 -10.16 -1.26
CA ASP A 99 -6.84 -9.56 -2.47
C ASP A 99 -5.33 -9.28 -2.28
N TRP A 100 -4.72 -8.41 -3.09
CA TRP A 100 -3.33 -7.99 -2.90
C TRP A 100 -3.12 -7.32 -1.54
N ALA A 101 -2.10 -7.75 -0.81
CA ALA A 101 -1.66 -7.02 0.38
C ALA A 101 -0.95 -5.72 -0.04
N VAL A 102 -0.09 -5.80 -1.05
CA VAL A 102 0.52 -4.63 -1.70
C VAL A 102 0.61 -4.88 -3.20
N ASN A 103 0.13 -3.94 -4.01
CA ASN A 103 0.36 -3.94 -5.45
C ASN A 103 1.13 -2.69 -5.89
N VAL A 104 2.38 -2.91 -6.32
CA VAL A 104 3.20 -1.92 -7.04
C VAL A 104 2.87 -2.04 -8.52
N ASP A 105 1.84 -1.33 -8.97
CA ASP A 105 1.20 -1.61 -10.26
C ASP A 105 2.02 -1.06 -11.46
N SER A 106 1.86 -1.72 -12.60
CA SER A 106 2.21 -1.18 -13.92
C SER A 106 1.47 0.14 -14.25
N GLY A 107 2.12 1.02 -14.99
CA GLY A 107 1.58 2.29 -15.49
C GLY A 107 1.11 2.23 -16.94
N GLY A 108 0.15 3.08 -17.29
CA GLY A 108 -0.26 3.37 -18.67
C GLY A 108 0.37 4.65 -19.25
N TYR A 109 1.05 5.44 -18.41
CA TYR A 109 1.81 6.61 -18.80
C TYR A 109 3.16 6.62 -18.07
N ASP A 110 4.22 6.96 -18.79
CA ASP A 110 5.56 7.11 -18.23
C ASP A 110 5.91 8.60 -18.18
N GLY A 111 5.76 9.21 -16.99
CA GLY A 111 6.14 10.59 -16.72
C GLY A 111 7.62 10.75 -16.35
N GLY A 112 8.41 9.68 -16.47
CA GLY A 112 9.80 9.62 -16.08
C GLY A 112 10.01 9.47 -14.56
N PRO A 113 11.27 9.22 -14.16
CA PRO A 113 11.65 9.01 -12.76
C PRO A 113 11.39 10.22 -11.86
N GLU A 114 11.38 11.44 -12.40
CA GLU A 114 11.12 12.66 -11.63
C GLU A 114 9.64 13.05 -11.60
N GLY A 115 8.80 12.41 -12.44
CA GLY A 115 7.36 12.65 -12.48
C GLY A 115 6.96 14.04 -12.99
N ASP A 116 7.85 14.75 -13.67
CA ASP A 116 7.68 16.13 -14.11
C ASP A 116 7.40 16.27 -15.62
N VAL A 117 7.46 15.17 -16.37
CA VAL A 117 7.09 15.14 -17.80
C VAL A 117 5.60 14.89 -17.92
N TYR A 118 4.79 15.94 -18.12
CA TYR A 118 3.35 15.81 -18.28
C TYR A 118 2.65 16.96 -19.01
N THR A 119 1.43 16.66 -19.47
CA THR A 119 0.40 17.64 -19.88
C THR A 119 -0.83 17.52 -18.98
N LYS A 120 -1.82 18.42 -19.11
CA LYS A 120 -3.04 18.36 -18.30
C LYS A 120 -3.86 17.08 -18.55
N GLU A 121 -3.83 16.58 -19.78
CA GLU A 121 -4.62 15.44 -20.24
C GLU A 121 -4.16 14.13 -19.58
N VAL A 122 -2.84 13.99 -19.36
CA VAL A 122 -2.25 12.77 -18.79
C VAL A 122 -2.34 12.68 -17.27
N LEU A 123 -2.75 13.75 -16.58
CA LEU A 123 -2.91 13.77 -15.12
C LEU A 123 -3.98 12.77 -14.61
N THR A 124 -4.86 12.29 -15.49
CA THR A 124 -5.87 11.27 -15.16
C THR A 124 -5.37 9.83 -15.38
N ALA A 125 -4.23 9.64 -16.05
CA ALA A 125 -3.68 8.34 -16.37
C ALA A 125 -3.24 7.54 -15.13
N HIS A 126 -2.88 6.27 -15.35
CA HIS A 126 -2.15 5.47 -14.38
C HIS A 126 -0.66 5.66 -14.63
N TRP A 127 0.06 6.25 -13.69
CA TRP A 127 1.45 6.60 -13.88
C TRP A 127 2.35 5.43 -13.49
N ARG A 128 3.41 5.22 -14.27
CA ARG A 128 4.45 4.22 -14.00
C ARG A 128 5.01 4.42 -12.59
N ASN A 129 5.30 3.32 -11.91
CA ASN A 129 6.00 3.37 -10.62
C ASN A 129 7.51 3.45 -10.83
N TYR A 130 8.15 4.39 -10.16
CA TYR A 130 9.61 4.45 -10.00
C TYR A 130 9.97 4.45 -8.53
N ARG A 131 10.97 3.66 -8.13
CA ARG A 131 11.63 3.73 -6.81
C ARG A 131 10.71 3.61 -5.59
N SER A 132 9.59 2.89 -5.73
CA SER A 132 8.73 2.57 -4.58
C SER A 132 9.40 1.53 -3.68
N GLU A 133 9.33 1.75 -2.37
CA GLU A 133 9.86 0.86 -1.34
C GLU A 133 8.70 0.18 -0.59
N VAL A 134 8.74 -1.15 -0.50
CA VAL A 134 7.82 -1.97 0.30
C VAL A 134 8.66 -2.74 1.31
N SER A 135 8.71 -2.30 2.57
CA SER A 135 9.66 -2.87 3.53
C SER A 135 9.12 -3.12 4.94
N ARG A 136 9.61 -4.17 5.61
CA ARG A 136 9.28 -4.46 7.02
C ARG A 136 7.77 -4.60 7.31
N ASN A 137 6.96 -4.95 6.31
CA ASN A 137 5.54 -5.24 6.49
C ASN A 137 5.35 -6.67 6.98
N VAL A 138 4.25 -6.91 7.70
CA VAL A 138 3.81 -8.25 8.11
C VAL A 138 2.52 -8.57 7.37
N ILE A 139 2.49 -9.70 6.68
CA ILE A 139 1.41 -10.07 5.77
C ILE A 139 0.89 -11.46 6.13
N SER A 140 -0.43 -11.64 6.18
CA SER A 140 -1.07 -12.95 6.20
C SER A 140 -2.27 -12.97 5.24
N GLY A 141 -2.43 -14.08 4.52
CA GLY A 141 -3.47 -14.19 3.49
C GLY A 141 -3.16 -13.38 2.23
N GLY A 142 -4.19 -13.23 1.39
CA GLY A 142 -4.13 -12.49 0.14
C GLY A 142 -3.17 -13.07 -0.90
N LEU A 143 -2.98 -12.31 -1.97
CA LEU A 143 -1.99 -12.59 -3.03
C LEU A 143 -0.58 -12.10 -2.65
N GLY A 144 -0.38 -11.66 -1.40
CA GLY A 144 0.89 -11.11 -0.91
C GLY A 144 1.25 -9.79 -1.60
N ILE A 145 2.52 -9.65 -1.98
CA ILE A 145 3.07 -8.47 -2.67
C ILE A 145 3.15 -8.78 -4.17
N VAL A 146 2.53 -7.94 -5.00
CA VAL A 146 2.56 -8.05 -6.45
C VAL A 146 3.25 -6.84 -7.06
N ILE A 147 4.30 -7.08 -7.85
CA ILE A 147 5.04 -6.06 -8.57
C ILE A 147 4.76 -6.21 -10.06
N GLY A 148 4.29 -5.12 -10.68
CA GLY A 148 3.82 -5.08 -12.05
C GLY A 148 2.30 -5.25 -12.16
N GLY A 149 1.84 -5.35 -13.40
CA GLY A 149 0.41 -5.48 -13.70
C GLY A 149 0.16 -5.65 -15.20
N VAL A 150 -1.02 -5.29 -15.68
CA VAL A 150 -1.41 -5.53 -17.09
C VAL A 150 -1.17 -4.33 -18.01
N LYS A 151 -0.68 -3.20 -17.49
CA LYS A 151 -0.48 -1.98 -18.28
C LYS A 151 0.90 -1.99 -18.96
N THR A 152 1.11 -1.02 -19.83
CA THR A 152 2.24 -0.95 -20.77
C THR A 152 3.60 -0.86 -20.08
N TYR A 153 3.71 -0.10 -18.99
CA TYR A 153 4.99 0.23 -18.38
C TYR A 153 5.14 -0.46 -17.02
N GLU A 154 6.07 -1.40 -16.92
CA GLU A 154 6.38 -2.08 -15.65
C GLU A 154 7.09 -1.15 -14.65
N PRO A 155 6.92 -1.37 -13.33
CA PRO A 155 7.66 -0.65 -12.30
C PRO A 155 9.18 -0.70 -12.50
N VAL A 156 9.87 0.36 -12.08
CA VAL A 156 11.34 0.49 -12.19
C VAL A 156 11.95 0.87 -10.85
N ASP A 157 13.13 0.33 -10.57
CA ASP A 157 14.00 0.64 -9.42
C ASP A 157 13.32 0.50 -8.06
N SER A 158 12.24 -0.29 -7.99
CA SER A 158 11.51 -0.52 -6.74
C SER A 158 12.30 -1.47 -5.83
N LYS A 159 11.98 -1.45 -4.54
CA LYS A 159 12.60 -2.32 -3.54
C LYS A 159 11.53 -3.00 -2.71
N VAL A 160 11.63 -4.30 -2.54
CA VAL A 160 10.77 -5.09 -1.65
C VAL A 160 11.68 -5.82 -0.69
N THR A 161 11.78 -5.32 0.56
CA THR A 161 12.79 -5.84 1.50
C THR A 161 12.25 -6.14 2.89
N ASP A 162 12.79 -7.17 3.53
CA ASP A 162 12.55 -7.48 4.95
C ASP A 162 11.07 -7.65 5.33
N ASN A 163 10.20 -7.98 4.36
CA ASN A 163 8.79 -8.29 4.65
C ASN A 163 8.66 -9.71 5.20
N VAL A 164 7.71 -9.89 6.11
CA VAL A 164 7.42 -11.18 6.74
C VAL A 164 6.04 -11.66 6.32
N TYR A 165 5.95 -12.85 5.74
CA TYR A 165 4.68 -13.54 5.50
C TYR A 165 4.41 -14.57 6.59
N VAL A 166 3.21 -14.55 7.16
CA VAL A 166 2.76 -15.48 8.21
C VAL A 166 1.80 -16.50 7.61
N GLY A 167 2.13 -17.79 7.72
CA GLY A 167 1.30 -18.89 7.23
C GLY A 167 1.97 -19.80 6.19
N ARG A 168 3.30 -19.75 6.05
CA ARG A 168 4.11 -20.51 5.07
C ARG A 168 3.60 -20.41 3.63
N ASN A 169 3.87 -19.26 3.04
CA ASN A 169 3.82 -19.06 1.59
C ASN A 169 5.19 -18.56 1.14
N GLU A 170 5.98 -19.42 0.47
CA GLU A 170 7.30 -19.05 -0.06
C GLU A 170 7.20 -18.18 -1.32
N SER A 171 6.02 -18.14 -1.96
CA SER A 171 5.73 -17.37 -3.17
C SER A 171 4.87 -16.15 -2.90
N PHE A 172 4.96 -15.56 -1.69
CA PHE A 172 4.15 -14.39 -1.33
C PHE A 172 4.56 -13.10 -2.04
N ILE A 173 5.65 -13.12 -2.81
CA ILE A 173 6.06 -12.03 -3.69
C ILE A 173 5.97 -12.53 -5.12
N THR A 174 5.15 -11.87 -5.92
CA THR A 174 5.04 -12.12 -7.37
C THR A 174 5.57 -10.91 -8.11
N GLU A 175 6.59 -11.13 -8.94
CA GLU A 175 7.17 -10.10 -9.80
C GLU A 175 6.92 -10.43 -11.27
N LYS A 176 6.38 -9.47 -12.02
CA LYS A 176 6.17 -9.63 -13.46
C LYS A 176 7.47 -9.37 -14.23
N ALA A 177 7.69 -10.15 -15.29
CA ALA A 177 8.88 -10.00 -16.14
C ALA A 177 9.05 -8.58 -16.69
N GLY A 178 10.29 -8.06 -16.66
CA GLY A 178 10.65 -6.75 -17.20
C GLY A 178 10.84 -5.65 -16.16
N THR A 179 10.54 -5.93 -14.89
CA THR A 179 10.95 -5.10 -13.75
C THR A 179 12.43 -5.34 -13.41
N ASN A 180 13.00 -4.45 -12.60
CA ASN A 180 14.34 -4.56 -12.03
C ASN A 180 14.31 -4.37 -10.51
N THR A 181 13.27 -4.91 -9.85
CA THR A 181 13.04 -4.73 -8.43
C THR A 181 14.13 -5.42 -7.62
N VAL A 182 14.62 -4.76 -6.59
CA VAL A 182 15.47 -5.43 -5.60
C VAL A 182 14.58 -6.15 -4.61
N ILE A 183 14.69 -7.48 -4.55
CA ILE A 183 13.96 -8.34 -3.60
C ILE A 183 14.99 -8.98 -2.66
N ASP A 184 14.99 -8.58 -1.39
CA ASP A 184 16.02 -9.03 -0.43
C ASP A 184 15.48 -9.13 1.01
N GLY A 185 16.02 -10.04 1.82
CA GLY A 185 15.66 -10.17 3.25
C GLY A 185 14.21 -10.60 3.57
N ASN A 186 13.35 -10.78 2.56
CA ASN A 186 11.97 -11.21 2.75
C ASN A 186 11.90 -12.67 3.21
N ARG A 187 11.01 -12.98 4.15
CA ARG A 187 10.87 -14.33 4.71
C ARG A 187 9.43 -14.75 4.95
N SER A 188 9.19 -16.04 4.85
CA SER A 188 7.95 -16.68 5.29
C SER A 188 8.18 -17.40 6.61
N ILE A 189 7.21 -17.33 7.53
CA ILE A 189 7.24 -18.04 8.82
C ILE A 189 5.95 -18.85 9.03
N GLY A 190 6.03 -19.86 9.89
CA GLY A 190 4.88 -20.62 10.39
C GLY A 190 3.84 -19.73 11.07
N SER A 191 2.56 -20.11 11.00
CA SER A 191 1.50 -19.43 11.76
C SER A 191 1.58 -19.71 13.27
N ASP A 192 2.34 -20.74 13.64
CA ASP A 192 2.67 -21.19 14.99
C ASP A 192 3.94 -20.53 15.55
N GLU A 193 4.71 -19.82 14.72
CA GLU A 193 5.93 -19.14 15.16
C GLU A 193 5.59 -17.82 15.88
N PRO A 194 6.25 -17.52 17.02
CA PRO A 194 6.00 -16.30 17.76
C PRO A 194 6.49 -15.07 16.97
N LEU A 195 5.58 -14.11 16.76
CA LEU A 195 5.94 -12.83 16.18
C LEU A 195 6.70 -11.96 17.20
N PRO A 196 7.68 -11.16 16.75
CA PRO A 196 8.34 -10.17 17.59
C PRO A 196 7.34 -9.28 18.35
N PRO A 197 7.61 -8.87 19.61
CA PRO A 197 6.71 -8.01 20.38
C PRO A 197 6.33 -6.71 19.66
N SER A 198 7.26 -6.11 18.92
CA SER A 198 7.00 -4.90 18.12
C SER A 198 5.99 -5.12 16.98
N ILE A 199 5.82 -6.35 16.49
CA ILE A 199 4.77 -6.72 15.55
C ILE A 199 3.45 -6.93 16.30
N LEU A 200 3.48 -7.61 17.45
CA LEU A 200 2.27 -7.85 18.26
C LEU A 200 1.62 -6.55 18.74
N GLU A 201 2.40 -5.54 19.10
CA GLU A 201 1.86 -4.22 19.48
C GLU A 201 1.17 -3.54 18.29
N ARG A 202 1.75 -3.65 17.08
CA ARG A 202 1.15 -3.12 15.83
C ARG A 202 -0.13 -3.84 15.39
N ARG A 203 -0.44 -5.00 15.98
CA ARG A 203 -1.64 -5.79 15.69
C ARG A 203 -2.89 -5.36 16.47
N LYS A 204 -2.76 -4.43 17.42
CA LYS A 204 -3.90 -3.97 18.22
C LYS A 204 -4.74 -2.99 17.39
N PRO A 205 -5.99 -3.36 17.01
CA PRO A 205 -6.86 -2.44 16.28
C PRO A 205 -7.27 -1.27 17.16
N LEU A 206 -7.37 -0.09 16.55
CA LEU A 206 -7.99 1.06 17.22
C LEU A 206 -9.45 0.73 17.50
N THR A 207 -9.87 0.98 18.73
CA THR A 207 -11.29 1.05 19.09
C THR A 207 -11.85 2.41 18.70
N ARG A 208 -13.18 2.54 18.66
CA ARG A 208 -13.85 3.84 18.43
C ARG A 208 -13.44 4.92 19.44
N ALA A 209 -12.97 4.53 20.64
CA ALA A 209 -12.50 5.44 21.68
C ALA A 209 -11.05 5.89 21.47
N GLU A 210 -10.27 5.22 20.62
CA GLU A 210 -8.85 5.49 20.36
C GLU A 210 -8.65 6.18 19.00
N THR A 211 -9.68 6.89 18.51
CA THR A 211 -9.60 7.61 17.22
C THR A 211 -9.47 9.11 17.42
N GLY A 212 -8.71 9.77 16.53
CA GLY A 212 -8.54 11.22 16.53
C GLY A 212 -7.07 11.65 16.43
N PRO A 213 -6.81 12.94 16.11
CA PRO A 213 -5.45 13.43 15.85
C PRO A 213 -4.50 13.30 17.05
N ASP A 214 -5.05 13.31 18.27
CA ASP A 214 -4.33 13.24 19.55
C ASP A 214 -4.37 11.84 20.20
N ALA A 215 -4.80 10.81 19.44
CA ALA A 215 -4.78 9.44 19.93
C ALA A 215 -3.33 8.99 20.26
N PRO A 216 -3.16 8.13 21.29
CA PRO A 216 -1.86 7.82 21.90
C PRO A 216 -0.84 7.14 20.98
#